data_AF-A0A932ZZY3-F1
#
_entry.id   AF-A0A932ZZY3-F1
#
_cell.length_a   1.000
_cell.length_b   1.000
_cell.length_c   1.000
_cell.angle_alpha   90.00
_cell.angle_beta   90.00
_cell.angle_gamma   90.00
#
_symmetry.space_group_name_H-M   'P 1'
#
loop_
_entity.id
_entity.type
_entity.pdbx_description
1 polymer ?
#
loop_
_entity_poly.entity_id
_entity_poly.type
_entity_poly.pdbx_seq_one_letter_code
_entity_poly.pdbx_strand_id
1 'polypeptide(L)'
;LDLLDQARIDLVRDDARAAAAAPPDETAGDGGRRVARRALLVANKLDAPNAAGNLEVVEDLYGKRFTILPVSASMETGLDELRAQMFRLLHVIRVYTKAPGQKPNLNTPLIMRRGGTLLDAAREIHKDFAHNLKFARLWGARVYDGLMVPREHVLEDGDVLEFHL
;
A
#
# COMPACT_ATOMS: atom_id res chain seq x y z
N LEU A 1 -26.54 -3.05 3.75
CA LEU A 1 -26.30 -2.27 2.51
C LEU A 1 -26.00 -0.79 2.78
N ASP A 2 -26.10 -0.27 4.01
CA ASP A 2 -26.17 1.18 4.26
C ASP A 2 -25.04 1.72 5.17
N LEU A 3 -23.81 1.21 5.03
CA LEU A 3 -22.63 1.77 5.71
C LEU A 3 -21.72 2.54 4.73
N LEU A 4 -21.72 2.13 3.46
CA LEU A 4 -20.94 2.76 2.38
C LEU A 4 -21.57 4.06 1.88
N ASP A 5 -22.90 4.13 1.85
CA ASP A 5 -23.61 5.36 1.49
C ASP A 5 -23.49 6.43 2.58
N GLN A 6 -23.51 6.03 3.85
CA GLN A 6 -23.22 6.91 4.99
C GLN A 6 -21.76 7.43 4.95
N ALA A 7 -20.81 6.61 4.48
CA ALA A 7 -19.41 6.99 4.36
C ALA A 7 -19.07 7.78 3.07
N ARG A 8 -20.01 7.94 2.13
CA ARG A 8 -19.79 8.56 0.81
C ARG A 8 -18.59 7.94 0.08
N ILE A 9 -18.44 6.62 0.10
CA ILE A 9 -17.31 5.91 -0.53
C ILE A 9 -17.76 5.22 -1.82
N ASP A 10 -17.04 5.47 -2.91
CA ASP A 10 -17.19 4.72 -4.16
C ASP A 10 -16.10 3.65 -4.26
N LEU A 11 -16.51 2.38 -4.33
CA LEU A 11 -15.59 1.26 -4.48
C LEU A 11 -15.25 1.05 -5.96
N VAL A 12 -13.97 1.20 -6.27
CA VAL A 12 -13.40 1.08 -7.62
C VAL A 12 -12.53 -0.17 -7.69
N ARG A 13 -12.53 -0.82 -8.85
CA ARG A 13 -11.65 -1.95 -9.13
C ARG A 13 -10.19 -1.51 -9.03
N ASP A 14 -9.36 -2.38 -8.46
CA ASP A 14 -7.91 -2.20 -8.56
C ASP A 14 -7.42 -2.67 -9.93
N ASP A 15 -7.50 -1.77 -10.91
CA ASP A 15 -6.95 -2.02 -12.24
C ASP A 15 -5.45 -1.69 -12.22
N ALA A 16 -4.59 -2.70 -12.37
CA ALA A 16 -3.13 -2.54 -12.42
C ALA A 16 -2.65 -1.51 -13.46
N ARG A 17 -3.50 -1.17 -14.45
CA ARG A 17 -3.25 -0.17 -15.50
C ARG A 17 -3.54 1.28 -15.07
N ALA A 18 -4.34 1.48 -14.02
CA ALA A 18 -4.68 2.80 -13.46
C ALA A 18 -3.78 3.21 -12.28
N ALA A 19 -2.83 2.36 -11.88
CA ALA A 19 -1.89 2.63 -10.79
C ALA A 19 -0.94 3.82 -11.04
N ALA A 20 -0.90 4.36 -12.27
CA ALA A 20 -0.10 5.52 -12.64
C ALA A 20 -0.83 6.88 -12.49
N ALA A 21 -2.11 6.92 -12.13
CA ALA A 21 -2.88 8.16 -12.08
C ALA A 21 -3.55 8.39 -10.71
N ALA A 22 -3.05 9.43 -10.05
CA ALA A 22 -3.58 10.17 -8.90
C ALA A 22 -3.42 9.55 -7.50
N PRO A 23 -2.81 10.29 -6.55
CA PRO A 23 -2.95 10.00 -5.12
C PRO A 23 -4.42 10.16 -4.69
N PRO A 24 -4.99 9.24 -3.89
CA PRO A 24 -6.22 9.52 -3.18
C PRO A 24 -5.89 10.40 -1.97
N ASP A 25 -6.54 11.56 -1.91
CA ASP A 25 -6.37 12.65 -0.94
C ASP A 25 -5.14 13.52 -1.14
N GLU A 26 -5.35 14.70 -1.74
CA GLU A 26 -5.06 16.01 -1.12
C GLU A 26 -5.48 17.14 -2.07
N THR A 27 -6.71 17.64 -1.94
CA THR A 27 -7.06 19.03 -2.28
C THR A 27 -8.43 19.37 -1.68
N ALA A 28 -8.40 20.23 -0.66
CA ALA A 28 -9.55 20.70 0.07
C ALA A 28 -10.44 21.62 -0.78
N GLY A 29 -11.76 21.45 -0.65
CA GLY A 29 -12.79 22.33 -1.19
C GLY A 29 -14.17 21.87 -0.69
N ASP A 30 -14.81 22.71 0.11
CA ASP A 30 -16.11 22.53 0.75
C ASP A 30 -17.21 22.18 -0.26
N GLY A 31 -17.74 20.94 -0.16
CA GLY A 31 -18.69 20.38 -1.13
C GLY A 31 -18.77 18.85 -1.14
N GLY A 32 -18.90 18.22 0.03
CA GLY A 32 -19.36 16.82 0.22
C GLY A 32 -19.02 15.76 -0.84
N ARG A 33 -17.77 15.69 -1.33
CA ARG A 33 -17.39 14.80 -2.44
C ARG A 33 -17.23 13.35 -1.98
N ARG A 34 -17.77 12.41 -2.79
CA ARG A 34 -17.57 10.97 -2.60
C ARG A 34 -16.10 10.59 -2.80
N VAL A 35 -15.54 9.79 -1.90
CA VAL A 35 -14.14 9.35 -1.93
C VAL A 35 -14.05 8.00 -2.63
N ALA A 36 -13.30 7.92 -3.73
CA ALA A 36 -13.04 6.67 -4.40
C ALA A 36 -12.01 5.84 -3.60
N ARG A 37 -12.36 4.60 -3.26
CA ARG A 37 -11.47 3.64 -2.59
C ARG A 37 -11.31 2.41 -3.47
N ARG A 38 -10.07 1.96 -3.63
CA ARG A 38 -9.79 0.68 -4.31
C ARG A 38 -10.34 -0.46 -3.46
N ALA A 39 -10.94 -1.45 -4.11
CA ALA A 39 -11.59 -2.56 -3.42
C ALA A 39 -11.28 -3.92 -4.06
N LEU A 40 -11.16 -4.92 -3.20
CA LEU A 40 -11.06 -6.33 -3.52
C LEU A 40 -12.28 -7.05 -2.94
N LEU A 41 -12.95 -7.90 -3.72
CA LEU A 41 -14.04 -8.74 -3.22
C LEU A 41 -13.46 -10.09 -2.79
N VAL A 42 -13.56 -10.42 -1.50
CA VAL A 42 -13.06 -11.70 -0.96
C VAL A 42 -14.22 -12.68 -0.82
N ALA A 43 -14.26 -13.69 -1.69
CA ALA A 43 -15.29 -14.73 -1.69
C ALA A 43 -14.86 -15.87 -0.75
N ASN A 44 -15.19 -15.74 0.54
CA ASN A 44 -14.84 -16.75 1.55
C ASN A 44 -15.75 -17.99 1.46
N LYS A 45 -15.34 -19.08 2.12
CA LYS A 45 -16.04 -20.39 2.23
C LYS A 45 -15.91 -21.27 0.99
N LEU A 46 -14.74 -21.28 0.34
CA LEU A 46 -14.42 -22.23 -0.73
C LEU A 46 -14.55 -23.71 -0.32
N ASP A 47 -14.54 -24.01 0.98
CA ASP A 47 -14.73 -25.34 1.56
C ASP A 47 -16.20 -25.76 1.70
N ALA A 48 -17.15 -24.86 1.48
CA ALA A 48 -18.57 -25.15 1.62
C ALA A 48 -19.09 -26.07 0.49
N PRO A 49 -20.12 -26.89 0.74
CA PRO A 49 -20.82 -27.58 -0.33
C PRO A 49 -21.37 -26.54 -1.33
N ASN A 50 -21.26 -26.84 -2.62
CA ASN A 50 -21.62 -25.96 -3.74
C ASN A 50 -20.81 -24.65 -3.84
N ALA A 51 -19.63 -24.56 -3.19
CA ALA A 51 -18.79 -23.37 -3.28
C ALA A 51 -18.44 -22.97 -4.73
N ALA A 52 -18.20 -23.94 -5.61
CA ALA A 52 -17.92 -23.68 -7.02
C ALA A 52 -19.09 -22.96 -7.72
N GLY A 53 -20.31 -23.48 -7.62
CA GLY A 53 -21.49 -22.84 -8.22
C GLY A 53 -21.82 -21.48 -7.59
N ASN A 54 -21.61 -21.32 -6.28
CA ASN A 54 -21.76 -20.02 -5.63
C ASN A 54 -20.72 -19.01 -6.11
N LEU A 55 -19.49 -19.45 -6.35
CA LEU A 55 -18.42 -18.60 -6.87
C LEU A 55 -18.74 -18.12 -8.28
N GLU A 56 -19.21 -19.00 -9.17
CA GLU A 56 -19.65 -18.63 -10.53
C GLU A 56 -20.71 -17.51 -10.49
N VAL A 57 -21.71 -17.64 -9.61
CA VAL A 57 -22.75 -16.61 -9.43
C VAL A 57 -22.14 -15.29 -8.94
N VAL A 58 -21.19 -15.34 -8.00
CA VAL A 58 -20.50 -14.13 -7.50
C VAL A 58 -19.65 -13.47 -8.60
N GLU A 59 -18.98 -14.27 -9.43
CA GLU A 59 -18.20 -13.81 -10.57
C GLU A 59 -19.07 -13.16 -11.65
N ASP A 60 -20.21 -13.74 -11.97
CA ASP A 60 -21.17 -13.17 -12.93
C ASP A 60 -21.73 -11.83 -12.45
N LEU A 61 -22.06 -11.73 -11.16
CA LEU A 61 -22.65 -10.52 -10.58
C LEU A 61 -21.63 -9.39 -10.38
N TYR A 62 -20.39 -9.72 -9.97
CA TYR A 62 -19.44 -8.73 -9.46
C TYR A 62 -18.09 -8.69 -10.20
N GLY A 63 -17.74 -9.70 -11.00
CA GLY A 63 -16.41 -9.84 -11.62
C GLY A 63 -16.06 -8.74 -12.63
N LYS A 64 -17.08 -8.03 -13.16
CA LYS A 64 -16.86 -6.82 -13.98
C LYS A 64 -16.44 -5.61 -13.14
N ARG A 65 -16.94 -5.52 -11.89
CA ARG A 65 -16.76 -4.36 -11.02
C ARG A 65 -15.59 -4.52 -10.05
N PHE A 66 -15.29 -5.74 -9.62
CA PHE A 66 -14.26 -6.01 -8.64
C PHE A 66 -13.35 -7.15 -9.08
N THR A 67 -12.10 -7.09 -8.66
CA THR A 67 -11.25 -8.28 -8.63
C THR A 67 -11.78 -9.17 -7.49
N ILE A 68 -12.09 -10.42 -7.82
CA ILE A 68 -12.63 -11.40 -6.88
C ILE A 68 -11.50 -12.33 -6.50
N LEU A 69 -11.30 -12.53 -5.19
CA LEU A 69 -10.36 -13.49 -4.67
C LEU A 69 -11.11 -14.54 -3.84
N PRO A 70 -11.21 -15.78 -4.32
CA PRO A 70 -11.87 -16.83 -3.59
C PRO A 70 -10.93 -17.42 -2.53
N VAL A 71 -11.43 -17.63 -1.32
CA VAL A 71 -10.64 -18.13 -0.19
C VAL A 71 -11.43 -19.13 0.65
N SER A 72 -10.72 -19.98 1.39
CA SER A 72 -11.27 -20.67 2.56
C SER A 72 -10.45 -20.28 3.77
N ALA A 73 -11.05 -19.48 4.67
CA ALA A 73 -10.38 -19.11 5.91
C ALA A 73 -10.17 -20.32 6.84
N SER A 74 -11.05 -21.32 6.82
CA SER A 74 -10.96 -22.55 7.62
C SER A 74 -9.88 -23.50 7.13
N MET A 75 -9.71 -23.60 5.80
CA MET A 75 -8.70 -24.45 5.16
C MET A 75 -7.42 -23.68 4.80
N GLU A 76 -7.30 -22.43 5.25
CA GLU A 76 -6.20 -21.50 4.93
C GLU A 76 -5.90 -21.34 3.42
N THR A 77 -6.85 -21.69 2.56
CA THR A 77 -6.67 -21.68 1.11
C THR A 77 -6.86 -20.27 0.57
N GLY A 78 -5.90 -19.79 -0.23
CA GLY A 78 -5.94 -18.46 -0.85
C GLY A 78 -5.55 -17.30 0.07
N LEU A 79 -5.19 -17.55 1.34
CA LEU A 79 -4.85 -16.49 2.29
C LEU A 79 -3.51 -15.81 2.00
N ASP A 80 -2.53 -16.53 1.44
CA ASP A 80 -1.26 -15.93 1.00
C ASP A 80 -1.46 -14.95 -0.15
N GLU A 81 -2.29 -15.33 -1.13
CA GLU A 81 -2.65 -14.44 -2.22
C GLU A 81 -3.42 -13.23 -1.71
N LEU A 82 -4.34 -13.42 -0.74
CA LEU A 82 -5.08 -12.33 -0.12
C LEU A 82 -4.13 -11.32 0.55
N ARG A 83 -3.16 -11.79 1.35
CA ARG A 83 -2.14 -10.93 1.95
C ARG A 83 -1.36 -10.14 0.90
N ALA A 84 -0.94 -10.79 -0.18
CA ALA A 84 -0.20 -10.14 -1.25
C ALA A 84 -1.06 -9.09 -1.99
N GLN A 85 -2.33 -9.39 -2.27
CA GLN A 85 -3.27 -8.45 -2.90
C GLN A 85 -3.57 -7.26 -1.99
N MET A 86 -3.74 -7.47 -0.68
CA MET A 86 -3.97 -6.38 0.28
C MET A 86 -2.80 -5.39 0.28
N PHE A 87 -1.55 -5.88 0.28
CA PHE A 87 -0.39 -5.00 0.25
C PHE A 87 -0.32 -4.17 -1.04
N ARG A 88 -0.66 -4.77 -2.18
CA ARG A 88 -0.79 -4.07 -3.47
C ARG A 88 -1.89 -3.00 -3.42
N LEU A 89 -3.07 -3.37 -2.93
CA LEU A 89 -4.25 -2.49 -2.86
C LEU A 89 -4.01 -1.25 -1.99
N LEU A 90 -3.23 -1.40 -0.91
CA LEU A 90 -2.90 -0.31 0.00
C LEU A 90 -1.90 0.69 -0.61
N HIS A 91 -1.21 0.34 -1.71
CA HIS A 91 -0.18 1.17 -2.33
C HIS A 91 0.86 1.68 -1.33
N VAL A 92 1.29 0.82 -0.41
CA VAL A 92 2.33 1.14 0.58
C VAL A 92 3.69 0.59 0.15
N ILE A 93 4.73 1.15 0.76
CA ILE A 93 6.12 0.69 0.67
C ILE A 93 6.69 0.53 2.08
N ARG A 94 7.66 -0.37 2.22
CA ARG A 94 8.47 -0.59 3.41
C ARG A 94 9.82 0.07 3.18
N VAL A 95 10.18 0.96 4.08
CA VAL A 95 11.49 1.61 4.09
C VAL A 95 12.19 1.24 5.39
N TYR A 96 13.43 0.80 5.31
CA TYR A 96 14.22 0.37 6.45
C TYR A 96 15.21 1.46 6.83
N THR A 97 15.66 1.44 8.08
CA THR A 97 16.62 2.43 8.57
C THR A 97 17.86 1.75 9.15
N LYS A 98 18.98 2.47 9.10
CA LYS A 98 20.22 2.09 9.75
C LYS A 98 20.91 3.33 10.32
N ALA A 99 21.59 3.14 11.45
CA ALA A 99 22.51 4.14 11.97
C ALA A 99 23.85 4.09 11.21
N PRO A 100 24.61 5.20 11.15
CA PRO A 100 25.95 5.21 10.58
C PRO A 100 26.84 4.12 11.17
N GLY A 101 27.44 3.30 10.30
CA GLY A 101 28.31 2.19 10.70
C GLY A 101 27.60 0.95 11.25
N GLN A 102 26.25 0.95 11.33
CA GLN A 102 25.47 -0.18 11.81
C GLN A 102 24.81 -0.95 10.67
N LYS A 103 24.44 -2.20 10.96
CA LYS A 103 23.59 -3.01 10.08
C LYS A 103 22.16 -2.45 10.05
N PRO A 104 21.44 -2.59 8.92
CA PRO A 104 20.05 -2.17 8.85
C PRO A 104 19.13 -2.99 9.75
N ASN A 105 18.14 -2.32 10.34
CA ASN A 105 17.08 -2.97 11.06
C ASN A 105 15.98 -3.41 10.08
N LEU A 106 15.96 -4.70 9.73
CA LEU A 106 14.97 -5.29 8.82
C LEU A 106 13.69 -5.77 9.52
N ASN A 107 13.63 -5.66 10.85
CA ASN A 107 12.49 -6.14 11.65
C ASN A 107 11.42 -5.06 11.86
N THR A 108 11.80 -3.78 11.73
CA THR A 108 10.90 -2.64 11.98
C THR A 108 10.94 -1.67 10.80
N PRO A 109 10.27 -2.01 9.68
CA PRO A 109 10.15 -1.08 8.56
C PRO A 109 9.29 0.12 8.94
N LEU A 110 9.62 1.27 8.37
CA LEU A 110 8.70 2.37 8.20
C LEU A 110 7.73 2.03 7.06
N ILE A 111 6.42 2.04 7.36
CA ILE A 111 5.37 1.83 6.36
C ILE A 111 4.86 3.19 5.91
N MET A 112 4.97 3.49 4.63
CA MET A 112 4.52 4.77 4.07
C MET A 112 3.86 4.57 2.70
N ARG A 113 3.15 5.58 2.21
CA ARG A 113 2.53 5.52 0.88
C ARG A 113 3.59 5.51 -0.22
N ARG A 114 3.37 4.71 -1.26
CA ARG A 114 4.18 4.70 -2.48
C ARG A 114 4.18 6.09 -3.12
N GLY A 115 5.35 6.54 -3.56
CA GLY A 115 5.54 7.88 -4.10
C GLY A 115 5.95 8.92 -3.06
N GLY A 116 5.99 8.56 -1.76
CA GLY A 116 6.52 9.42 -0.72
C GLY A 116 8.04 9.62 -0.83
N THR A 117 8.51 10.73 -0.28
CA THR A 117 9.90 11.20 -0.40
C THR A 117 10.74 10.85 0.82
N LEU A 118 12.06 11.03 0.71
CA LEU A 118 12.98 10.97 1.85
C LEU A 118 12.55 11.89 3.00
N LEU A 119 12.07 13.09 2.68
CA LEU A 119 11.58 14.03 3.68
C LEU A 119 10.33 13.52 4.40
N ASP A 120 9.42 12.87 3.68
CA ASP A 120 8.24 12.24 4.29
C ASP A 120 8.65 11.12 5.24
N ALA A 121 9.62 10.29 4.83
CA ALA A 121 10.17 9.25 5.70
C ALA A 121 10.80 9.83 6.97
N ALA A 122 11.52 10.95 6.86
CA ALA A 122 12.08 11.63 8.03
C ALA A 122 10.99 12.18 8.97
N ARG A 123 9.87 12.68 8.44
CA ARG A 123 8.73 13.18 9.24
C ARG A 123 8.06 12.07 10.04
N GLU A 124 7.89 10.89 9.45
CA GLU A 124 7.32 9.73 10.12
C GLU A 124 8.18 9.25 11.31
N ILE A 125 9.50 9.43 11.23
CA ILE A 125 10.40 9.15 12.36
C ILE A 125 10.22 10.21 13.45
N HIS A 126 10.44 11.48 13.12
CA HIS A 126 10.24 12.60 14.04
C HIS A 126 10.26 13.95 13.29
N LYS A 127 9.58 14.97 13.83
CA LYS A 127 9.58 16.33 13.25
C LYS A 127 10.99 16.94 13.16
N ASP A 128 11.84 16.68 14.15
CA ASP A 128 13.21 17.20 14.17
C ASP A 128 14.12 16.53 13.13
N PHE A 129 13.85 15.26 12.79
CA PHE A 129 14.55 14.58 11.70
C PHE A 129 14.27 15.31 10.40
N ALA A 130 13.00 15.57 10.10
CA ALA A 130 12.61 16.29 8.90
C ALA A 130 13.16 17.73 8.86
N HIS A 131 13.18 18.42 9.99
CA HIS A 131 13.70 19.79 10.07
C HIS A 131 15.20 19.85 9.75
N ASN A 132 15.98 18.95 10.37
CA ASN A 132 17.43 18.98 10.30
C ASN A 132 18.02 18.17 9.13
N LEU A 133 17.25 17.29 8.48
CA LEU A 133 17.73 16.40 7.41
C LEU A 133 18.57 17.12 6.34
N LYS A 134 19.84 16.81 6.16
CA LYS A 134 20.63 17.36 5.03
C LYS A 134 20.49 16.48 3.78
N PHE A 135 20.70 15.18 3.96
CA PHE A 135 20.60 14.15 2.93
C PHE A 135 20.47 12.78 3.60
N ALA A 136 20.28 11.73 2.80
CA ALA A 136 20.47 10.36 3.28
C ALA A 136 21.40 9.59 2.33
N ARG A 137 22.02 8.54 2.87
CA ARG A 137 22.56 7.46 2.03
C ARG A 137 21.52 6.39 1.86
N LEU A 138 21.39 5.90 0.64
CA LEU A 138 20.39 4.93 0.23
C LEU A 138 21.04 3.62 -0.24
N TRP A 139 20.45 2.50 0.15
CA TRP A 139 20.69 1.19 -0.45
C TRP A 139 19.35 0.64 -0.92
N GLY A 140 19.26 0.25 -2.18
CA GLY A 140 17.99 -0.15 -2.79
C GLY A 140 18.22 -0.91 -4.09
N ALA A 141 17.18 -1.57 -4.60
CA ALA A 141 17.31 -2.48 -5.75
C ALA A 141 17.73 -1.78 -7.05
N ARG A 142 17.50 -0.46 -7.16
CA ARG A 142 17.74 0.34 -8.38
C ARG A 142 18.81 1.40 -8.25
N VAL A 143 19.55 1.40 -7.14
CA VAL A 143 20.56 2.43 -6.85
C VAL A 143 21.87 1.77 -6.44
N TYR A 144 22.96 2.50 -6.61
CA TYR A 144 24.25 2.07 -6.07
C TYR A 144 24.23 2.16 -4.54
N ASP A 145 24.86 1.19 -3.89
CA ASP A 145 24.97 1.14 -2.44
C ASP A 145 25.60 2.42 -1.86
N GLY A 146 24.86 3.05 -0.95
CA GLY A 146 25.31 4.28 -0.28
C GLY A 146 25.17 5.54 -1.11
N LEU A 147 24.35 5.53 -2.17
CA LEU A 147 24.05 6.71 -2.98
C LEU A 147 23.50 7.84 -2.09
N MET A 148 24.10 9.02 -2.21
CA MET A 148 23.60 10.22 -1.54
C MET A 148 22.38 10.75 -2.28
N VAL A 149 21.25 10.85 -1.58
CA VAL A 149 19.98 11.30 -2.14
C VAL A 149 19.46 12.56 -1.41
N PRO A 150 18.89 13.53 -2.16
CA PRO A 150 18.32 14.73 -1.57
C PRO A 150 16.95 14.45 -0.91
N ARG A 151 16.41 15.45 -0.20
CA ARG A 151 15.14 15.39 0.54
C ARG A 151 13.95 14.99 -0.34
N GLU A 152 13.97 15.37 -1.61
CA GLU A 152 12.88 15.18 -2.58
C GLU A 152 12.93 13.82 -3.27
N HIS A 153 13.94 13.00 -2.99
CA HIS A 153 14.07 11.69 -3.62
C HIS A 153 12.89 10.80 -3.25
N VAL A 154 12.23 10.23 -4.25
CA VAL A 154 11.10 9.31 -4.10
C VAL A 154 11.63 7.93 -3.73
N LEU A 155 11.08 7.35 -2.67
CA LEU A 155 11.52 6.06 -2.14
C LEU A 155 10.77 4.89 -2.80
N GLU A 156 11.44 3.74 -2.88
CA GLU A 156 10.89 2.48 -3.34
C GLU A 156 10.75 1.45 -2.20
N ASP A 157 9.94 0.40 -2.43
CA ASP A 157 9.77 -0.68 -1.45
C ASP A 157 11.07 -1.46 -1.28
N GLY A 158 11.53 -1.62 -0.04
CA GLY A 158 12.77 -2.30 0.29
C GLY A 158 13.96 -1.38 0.50
N ASP A 159 13.82 -0.08 0.25
CA ASP A 159 14.90 0.89 0.43
C ASP A 159 15.40 0.94 1.87
N VAL A 160 16.71 1.11 2.05
CA VAL A 160 17.37 1.26 3.35
C VAL A 160 18.00 2.64 3.43
N LEU A 161 17.69 3.38 4.51
CA LEU A 161 18.12 4.76 4.72
C LEU A 161 19.09 4.90 5.89
N GLU A 162 20.17 5.64 5.66
CA GLU A 162 21.02 6.22 6.69
C GLU A 162 20.86 7.74 6.63
N PHE A 163 20.13 8.32 7.59
CA PHE A 163 19.85 9.75 7.66
C PHE A 163 21.07 10.54 8.13
N HIS A 164 21.34 11.68 7.48
CA HIS A 164 22.36 12.64 7.88
C HIS A 164 21.69 13.99 8.14
N LEU A 165 21.68 14.43 9.40
CA LEU A 165 21.09 15.68 9.89
C LEU A 165 22.12 16.83 9.87
#